data_AF-A0A7K6QPW3-F1
#
_entry.id   AF-A0A7K6QPW3-F1
#
_cell.length_a   1.000
_cell.length_b   1.000
_cell.length_c   1.000
_cell.angle_alpha   90.00
_cell.angle_beta   90.00
_cell.angle_gamma   90.00
#
_symmetry.space_group_name_H-M   'P 1'
#
loop_
_entity.id
_entity.type
_entity.pdbx_description
1 polymer ?
#
loop_
_entity_poly.entity_id
_entity_poly.type
_entity_poly.pdbx_seq_one_letter_code
_entity_poly.pdbx_strand_id
1 'polypeptide(L)'
;ERLEDFERHTMRILIFVLTLSVFSCSGFPAYDYELPVTEEALNASIARINSQSWGRNLYGVVRSRVTGVDMWDSDAYRLDLQFSIRETVCTKASGRDPFTCDFKTGPFVLTASCRSVVEVSGELISNITVRCHRGTFSSESMSSEEV
;
A
#
# COMPACT_ATOMS: atom_id res chain seq x y z
N GLU A 1 32.38 -50.15 -19.80
CA GLU A 1 30.95 -50.53 -19.87
C GLU A 1 30.17 -50.29 -18.57
N ARG A 2 30.25 -51.11 -17.50
CA ARG A 2 29.40 -50.92 -16.29
C ARG A 2 29.65 -49.61 -15.52
N LEU A 3 30.88 -49.08 -15.54
CA LEU A 3 31.25 -47.83 -14.85
C LEU A 3 30.77 -46.58 -15.60
N GLU A 4 30.81 -46.62 -16.94
CA GLU A 4 30.40 -45.50 -17.81
C GLU A 4 28.88 -45.31 -17.84
N ASP A 5 28.13 -46.39 -17.62
CA ASP A 5 26.67 -46.33 -17.53
C ASP A 5 26.22 -45.72 -16.18
N PHE A 6 26.97 -45.98 -15.11
CA PHE A 6 26.74 -45.35 -13.80
C PHE A 6 26.99 -43.83 -13.89
N GLU A 7 28.14 -43.41 -14.43
CA GLU A 7 28.46 -41.98 -14.64
C GLU A 7 27.43 -41.26 -15.51
N ARG A 8 26.93 -41.92 -16.56
CA ARG A 8 25.87 -41.40 -17.43
C ARG A 8 24.55 -41.19 -16.67
N HIS A 9 24.16 -42.12 -15.80
CA HIS A 9 22.95 -41.99 -14.99
C HIS A 9 23.10 -40.92 -13.92
N THR A 10 24.26 -40.83 -13.26
CA THR A 10 24.56 -39.80 -12.27
C THR A 10 24.54 -38.40 -12.89
N MET A 11 25.14 -38.23 -14.08
CA MET A 11 25.09 -36.98 -14.84
C MET A 11 23.65 -36.57 -15.20
N ARG A 12 22.82 -37.53 -15.63
CA ARG A 12 21.40 -37.26 -15.94
C ARG A 12 20.62 -36.84 -14.71
N ILE A 13 20.81 -37.51 -13.57
CA ILE A 13 20.15 -37.16 -12.31
C ILE A 13 20.54 -35.76 -11.86
N LEU A 14 21.83 -35.41 -11.95
CA LEU A 14 22.31 -34.06 -11.62
C LEU A 14 21.68 -32.99 -12.51
N ILE A 15 21.56 -33.23 -13.82
CA ILE A 15 20.88 -32.31 -14.75
C ILE A 15 19.41 -32.14 -14.35
N PHE A 16 18.69 -33.22 -14.04
CA PHE A 16 17.29 -33.14 -13.62
C PHE A 16 17.10 -32.40 -12.29
N VAL A 17 17.99 -32.60 -11.32
CA VAL A 17 17.94 -31.87 -10.03
C VAL A 17 18.22 -30.38 -10.24
N LEU A 18 19.20 -30.05 -11.09
CA LEU A 18 19.52 -28.66 -11.42
C LEU A 18 18.35 -27.97 -12.13
N THR A 19 17.70 -28.60 -13.11
CA THR A 19 16.56 -28.00 -13.82
C THR A 19 15.34 -27.82 -12.91
N LEU A 20 15.06 -28.78 -12.01
CA LEU A 20 13.96 -28.66 -11.04
C LEU A 20 14.22 -27.56 -10.00
N SER A 21 15.48 -27.37 -9.58
CA SER A 21 15.86 -26.30 -8.64
C SER A 21 15.71 -24.90 -9.25
N VAL A 22 16.05 -24.71 -10.53
CA VAL A 22 15.88 -23.44 -11.24
C VAL A 22 14.40 -23.08 -11.42
N PHE A 23 13.53 -24.07 -11.67
CA PHE A 23 12.10 -23.85 -11.83
C PHE A 23 11.41 -23.44 -10.51
N SER A 24 11.93 -23.93 -9.39
CA SER A 24 11.38 -23.66 -8.04
C SER A 24 11.79 -22.29 -7.48
N CYS A 25 12.80 -21.63 -8.05
CA CYS A 25 13.27 -20.30 -7.65
C CYS A 25 12.65 -19.16 -8.49
N SER A 26 11.40 -19.32 -8.94
CA SER A 26 10.61 -18.23 -9.51
C SER A 26 10.10 -17.32 -8.38
N GLY A 27 11.01 -16.72 -7.62
CA GLY A 27 10.67 -15.75 -6.59
C GLY A 27 10.03 -14.53 -7.25
N PHE A 28 8.76 -14.25 -6.94
CA PHE A 28 8.10 -13.04 -7.39
C PHE A 28 8.83 -11.84 -6.75
N PRO A 29 9.24 -10.81 -7.50
CA PRO A 29 9.88 -9.65 -6.90
C PRO A 29 8.87 -8.95 -5.98
N ALA A 30 9.10 -9.04 -4.67
CA ALA A 30 8.45 -8.17 -3.70
C ALA A 30 9.17 -6.83 -3.76
N TYR A 31 8.62 -5.89 -4.51
CA TYR A 31 9.12 -4.53 -4.54
C TYR A 31 8.74 -3.85 -3.23
N ASP A 32 9.74 -3.57 -2.39
CA ASP A 32 9.57 -2.75 -1.19
C ASP A 32 9.51 -1.28 -1.63
N TYR A 33 8.31 -0.83 -1.99
CA TYR A 33 8.05 0.55 -2.37
C TYR A 33 7.91 1.44 -1.13
N GLU A 34 8.99 1.64 -0.37
CA GLU A 34 9.14 2.85 0.46
C GLU A 34 9.52 4.02 -0.45
N LEU A 35 8.63 4.36 -1.40
CA LEU A 35 8.83 5.51 -2.27
C LEU A 35 8.64 6.77 -1.41
N PRO A 36 9.58 7.74 -1.41
CA PRO A 36 9.43 9.00 -0.68
C PRO A 36 8.14 9.75 -1.05
N VAL A 37 7.59 9.49 -2.25
CA VAL A 37 6.33 10.05 -2.74
C VAL A 37 5.09 9.50 -2.01
N THR A 38 5.21 8.40 -1.24
CA THR A 38 4.07 7.84 -0.49
C THR A 38 3.54 8.79 0.58
N GLU A 39 4.43 9.50 1.29
CA GLU A 39 4.05 10.47 2.31
C GLU A 39 3.39 11.70 1.67
N GLU A 40 3.97 12.20 0.58
CA GLU A 40 3.42 13.33 -0.17
C GLU A 40 2.04 13.00 -0.76
N ALA A 41 1.90 11.83 -1.37
CA ALA A 41 0.65 11.31 -1.91
C ALA A 41 -0.42 11.15 -0.81
N LEU A 42 -0.02 10.69 0.38
CA LEU A 42 -0.92 10.57 1.53
C LEU A 42 -1.35 11.95 2.04
N ASN A 43 -0.40 12.89 2.17
CA ASN A 43 -0.68 14.26 2.59
C ASN A 43 -1.64 14.96 1.62
N ALA A 44 -1.39 14.85 0.31
CA ALA A 44 -2.24 15.41 -0.72
C ALA A 44 -3.64 14.77 -0.72
N SER A 45 -3.72 13.45 -0.47
CA SER A 45 -5.00 12.73 -0.31
C SER A 45 -5.82 13.26 0.88
N ILE A 46 -5.15 13.55 2.01
CA ILE A 46 -5.80 14.10 3.21
C ILE A 46 -6.21 15.56 3.02
N ALA A 47 -5.38 16.36 2.37
CA ALA A 47 -5.73 17.73 1.99
C ALA A 47 -6.98 17.76 1.08
N ARG A 48 -7.10 16.80 0.15
CA ARG A 48 -8.29 16.63 -0.69
C ARG A 48 -9.54 16.30 0.14
N ILE A 49 -9.45 15.39 1.12
CA ILE A 49 -10.57 15.07 2.01
C ILE A 49 -10.97 16.29 2.86
N ASN A 50 -9.99 17.00 3.42
CA ASN A 50 -10.23 18.15 4.29
C ASN A 50 -10.80 19.35 3.54
N SER A 51 -10.46 19.54 2.27
CA SER A 51 -11.08 20.58 1.43
C SER A 51 -12.51 20.22 1.00
N GLN A 52 -12.81 18.95 0.72
CA GLN A 52 -14.13 18.53 0.23
C GLN A 52 -15.15 18.23 1.34
N SER A 53 -14.70 17.89 2.54
CA SER A 53 -15.59 17.54 3.66
C SER A 53 -16.29 18.78 4.23
N TRP A 54 -17.54 18.62 4.67
CA TRP A 54 -18.36 19.73 5.19
C TRP A 54 -18.14 19.99 6.70
N GLY A 55 -17.43 19.10 7.39
CA GLY A 55 -17.14 19.22 8.82
C GLY A 55 -16.29 20.44 9.15
N ARG A 56 -16.45 20.96 10.38
CA ARG A 56 -15.70 22.13 10.88
C ARG A 56 -14.25 21.81 11.26
N ASN A 57 -13.98 20.54 11.58
CA ASN A 57 -12.66 20.08 12.03
C ASN A 57 -11.93 19.33 10.92
N LEU A 58 -10.61 19.25 11.09
CA LEU A 58 -9.74 18.47 10.21
C LEU A 58 -9.88 16.98 10.51
N TYR A 59 -9.74 16.17 9.47
CA TYR A 59 -9.51 14.74 9.58
C TYR A 59 -8.00 14.47 9.52
N GLY A 60 -7.53 13.60 10.41
CA GLY A 60 -6.15 13.09 10.43
C GLY A 60 -6.09 11.60 10.10
N VAL A 61 -4.91 11.11 9.73
CA VAL A 61 -4.65 9.70 9.42
C VAL A 61 -4.36 8.91 10.68
N VAL A 62 -5.08 7.81 10.90
CA VAL A 62 -4.84 6.87 12.01
C VAL A 62 -3.84 5.79 11.62
N ARG A 63 -3.99 5.24 10.41
CA ARG A 63 -3.09 4.25 9.80
C ARG A 63 -3.19 4.35 8.28
N SER A 64 -2.10 4.05 7.59
CA SER A 64 -2.01 4.01 6.13
C SER A 64 -1.19 2.79 5.69
N ARG A 65 -1.46 2.32 4.48
CA ARG A 65 -0.67 1.31 3.78
C ARG A 65 -0.75 1.55 2.27
N VAL A 66 0.35 1.25 1.58
CA VAL A 66 0.34 1.12 0.12
C VAL A 66 -0.26 -0.24 -0.22
N THR A 67 -1.23 -0.26 -1.12
CA THR A 67 -1.90 -1.49 -1.58
C THR A 67 -1.47 -1.90 -2.98
N GLY A 68 -0.87 -0.99 -3.75
CA GLY A 68 -0.33 -1.30 -5.06
C GLY A 68 0.37 -0.11 -5.69
N VAL A 69 1.27 -0.41 -6.62
CA VAL A 69 1.94 0.55 -7.49
C VAL A 69 1.84 -0.01 -8.90
N ASP A 70 1.29 0.77 -9.82
CA ASP A 70 1.16 0.41 -11.24
C ASP A 70 1.95 1.42 -12.08
N MET A 71 3.01 0.96 -12.74
CA MET A 71 3.88 1.82 -13.55
C MET A 71 3.33 1.85 -14.98
N TRP A 72 3.02 3.04 -15.48
CA TRP A 72 2.58 3.23 -16.87
C TRP A 72 3.74 3.57 -17.81
N ASP A 73 4.71 4.34 -17.32
CA ASP A 73 5.94 4.70 -18.02
C ASP A 73 7.10 4.77 -17.01
N SER A 74 8.31 4.98 -17.51
CA SER A 74 9.54 5.17 -16.74
C SER A 74 9.47 6.30 -15.70
N ASP A 75 8.62 7.30 -15.91
CA ASP A 75 8.43 8.47 -15.04
C ASP A 75 6.98 8.68 -14.58
N ALA A 76 6.06 7.80 -14.98
CA ALA A 76 4.65 7.90 -14.69
C ALA A 76 4.12 6.62 -14.02
N TYR A 77 3.56 6.77 -12.84
CA TYR A 77 3.01 5.65 -12.08
C TYR A 77 1.77 6.05 -11.30
N ARG A 78 1.00 5.04 -10.94
CA ARG A 78 -0.20 5.13 -10.15
C ARG A 78 0.02 4.43 -8.81
N LEU A 79 -0.23 5.17 -7.73
CA LEU A 79 -0.12 4.72 -6.35
C LEU A 79 -1.52 4.47 -5.76
N ASP A 80 -1.79 3.23 -5.37
CA ASP A 80 -3.04 2.84 -4.70
C ASP A 80 -2.80 2.78 -3.18
N LEU A 81 -3.38 3.73 -2.45
CA LEU A 81 -3.29 3.86 -1.00
C LEU A 81 -4.57 3.40 -0.31
N GLN A 82 -4.41 2.73 0.84
CA GLN A 82 -5.51 2.50 1.77
C GLN A 82 -5.15 3.05 3.14
N PHE A 83 -6.02 3.90 3.68
CA PHE A 83 -5.79 4.52 4.99
C PHE A 83 -7.10 4.68 5.74
N SER A 84 -7.01 4.93 7.04
CA SER A 84 -8.18 5.25 7.86
C SER A 84 -8.03 6.62 8.47
N ILE A 85 -9.13 7.38 8.47
CA ILE A 85 -9.18 8.74 8.97
C ILE A 85 -10.07 8.86 10.20
N ARG A 86 -9.77 9.83 11.04
CA ARG A 86 -10.58 10.19 12.22
C ARG A 86 -10.62 11.70 12.39
N GLU A 87 -11.74 12.20 12.88
CA GLU A 87 -11.91 13.65 13.15
C GLU A 87 -10.97 14.10 14.29
N THR A 88 -10.33 15.24 14.10
CA THR A 88 -9.41 15.86 15.07
C THR A 88 -10.10 16.99 15.85
N VAL A 89 -9.42 17.48 16.89
CA VAL A 89 -9.87 18.66 17.66
C VAL A 89 -9.57 19.98 16.93
N CYS A 90 -8.67 19.95 15.94
CA CYS A 90 -8.28 21.13 15.19
C CYS A 90 -9.37 21.56 14.20
N THR A 91 -9.71 22.84 14.21
CA THR A 91 -10.63 23.42 13.24
C THR A 91 -9.93 23.64 11.90
N LYS A 92 -10.67 23.56 10.80
CA LYS A 92 -10.12 23.86 9.47
C LYS A 92 -9.60 25.29 9.33
N ALA A 93 -10.21 26.23 10.05
CA ALA A 93 -9.81 27.63 10.09
C ALA A 93 -8.49 27.88 10.84
N SER A 94 -7.99 26.91 11.61
CA SER A 94 -6.77 27.08 12.39
C SER A 94 -5.48 27.09 11.57
N GLY A 95 -5.52 26.61 10.32
CA GLY A 95 -4.33 26.48 9.46
C GLY A 95 -3.28 25.48 9.98
N ARG A 96 -3.62 24.68 11.01
CA ARG A 96 -2.72 23.67 11.57
C ARG A 96 -2.63 22.46 10.64
N ASP A 97 -1.47 21.81 10.70
CA ASP A 97 -1.24 20.54 10.03
C ASP A 97 -2.04 19.42 10.72
N PRO A 98 -2.92 18.70 9.98
CA PRO A 98 -3.65 17.54 10.49
C PRO A 98 -2.79 16.46 11.19
N PHE A 99 -1.52 16.30 10.81
CA PHE A 99 -0.64 15.30 11.43
C PHE A 99 -0.17 15.67 12.85
N THR A 100 -0.24 16.96 13.20
CA THR A 100 0.13 17.47 14.54
C THR A 100 -1.06 17.59 15.49
N CYS A 101 -2.26 17.27 15.00
CA CYS A 101 -3.51 17.51 15.71
C CYS A 101 -3.99 16.26 16.45
N ASP A 102 -4.37 16.45 17.71
CA ASP A 102 -4.97 15.37 18.49
C ASP A 102 -6.32 14.94 17.92
N PHE A 103 -6.59 13.64 17.97
CA PHE A 103 -7.87 13.09 17.60
C PHE A 103 -8.94 13.43 18.63
N LYS A 104 -10.18 13.63 18.17
CA LYS A 104 -11.31 13.64 19.09
C LYS A 104 -11.43 12.30 19.77
N THR A 105 -11.82 12.34 21.04
CA THR A 105 -12.07 11.16 21.86
C THR A 105 -13.53 11.15 22.26
N GLY A 106 -14.17 9.97 22.18
CA GLY A 106 -15.55 9.79 22.61
C GLY A 106 -16.24 8.63 21.89
N PRO A 107 -17.37 8.14 22.42
CA PRO A 107 -18.07 6.96 21.91
C PRO A 107 -18.69 7.16 20.52
N PHE A 108 -18.87 8.41 20.09
CA PHE A 108 -19.45 8.76 18.79
C PHE A 108 -18.42 9.19 17.74
N VAL A 109 -17.12 9.13 18.07
CA VAL A 109 -16.06 9.44 17.11
C VAL A 109 -15.84 8.23 16.21
N LEU A 110 -16.15 8.39 14.93
CA LEU A 110 -16.07 7.31 13.96
C LEU A 110 -14.76 7.39 13.18
N THR A 111 -14.17 6.22 12.97
CA THR A 111 -13.08 6.03 12.02
C THR A 111 -13.68 5.63 10.66
N ALA A 112 -13.28 6.34 9.60
CA ALA A 112 -13.65 5.99 8.23
C ALA A 112 -12.46 5.32 7.53
N SER A 113 -12.74 4.36 6.64
CA SER A 113 -11.72 3.75 5.78
C SER A 113 -11.77 4.42 4.41
N CYS A 114 -10.61 4.78 3.87
CA CYS A 114 -10.46 5.46 2.60
C CYS A 114 -9.53 4.68 1.69
N ARG A 115 -9.85 4.66 0.40
CA ARG A 115 -8.97 4.28 -0.69
C ARG A 115 -8.66 5.53 -1.50
N SER A 116 -7.39 5.78 -1.74
CA SER A 116 -6.92 6.85 -2.62
C SER A 116 -6.13 6.25 -3.78
N VAL A 117 -6.31 6.83 -4.95
CA VAL A 117 -5.53 6.57 -6.15
C VAL A 117 -4.85 7.88 -6.51
N VAL A 118 -3.52 7.85 -6.52
CA VAL A 118 -2.69 9.02 -6.83
C VAL A 118 -1.89 8.72 -8.08
N GLU A 119 -2.07 9.55 -9.10
CA GLU A 119 -1.29 9.46 -10.34
C GLU A 119 -0.14 10.45 -10.24
N VAL A 120 1.07 9.99 -10.56
CA VAL A 120 2.32 10.74 -10.51
C VAL A 120 2.95 10.71 -11.89
N SER A 121 3.47 11.85 -12.34
CA SER A 121 4.16 12.00 -13.62
C SER A 121 5.34 12.95 -13.44
N GLY A 122 6.56 12.50 -13.75
CA GLY A 122 7.77 13.31 -13.60
C GLY A 122 7.95 13.84 -12.17
N GLU A 123 7.71 12.99 -11.17
CA GLU A 123 7.76 13.30 -9.72
C GLU A 123 6.65 14.25 -9.21
N LEU A 124 5.74 14.70 -10.06
CA LEU A 124 4.63 15.57 -9.68
C LEU A 124 3.31 14.79 -9.61
N ILE A 125 2.47 15.13 -8.63
CA ILE A 125 1.12 14.55 -8.53
C ILE A 125 0.23 15.18 -9.61
N SER A 126 -0.19 14.36 -10.58
CA SER A 126 -1.04 14.78 -11.71
C SER A 126 -2.53 14.61 -11.41
N ASN A 127 -2.92 13.55 -10.68
CA ASN A 127 -4.31 13.32 -10.29
C ASN A 127 -4.43 12.69 -8.90
N ILE A 128 -5.52 13.01 -8.19
CA ILE A 128 -5.86 12.41 -6.90
C ILE A 128 -7.35 12.08 -6.87
N THR A 129 -7.67 10.80 -6.71
CA THR A 129 -9.02 10.31 -6.52
C THR A 129 -9.14 9.62 -5.18
N VAL A 130 -9.98 10.15 -4.28
CA VAL A 130 -10.19 9.59 -2.95
C VAL A 130 -11.64 9.15 -2.77
N ARG A 131 -11.84 7.95 -2.24
CA ARG A 131 -13.15 7.46 -1.80
C ARG A 131 -13.06 6.96 -0.38
N CYS A 132 -13.91 7.51 0.48
CA CYS A 132 -14.02 7.11 1.88
C CYS A 132 -15.36 6.44 2.13
N HIS A 133 -15.35 5.39 2.93
CA HIS A 133 -16.52 4.66 3.37
C HIS A 133 -16.52 4.68 4.90
N ARG A 134 -17.71 4.86 5.49
CA ARG A 134 -17.87 4.78 6.94
C ARG A 134 -17.53 3.35 7.35
N GLY A 135 -16.55 3.20 8.25
CA GLY A 135 -16.09 1.89 8.67
C GLY A 135 -17.22 1.12 9.34
N THR A 136 -17.73 0.08 8.67
CA THR A 136 -17.98 -1.18 9.36
C THR A 136 -16.65 -1.91 9.34
N PHE A 137 -16.21 -2.46 10.46
CA PHE A 137 -15.00 -3.27 10.49
C PHE A 137 -15.23 -4.48 9.58
N SER A 138 -14.77 -4.41 8.33
CA SER A 138 -14.54 -5.63 7.56
C SER A 138 -13.37 -6.32 8.24
N SER A 139 -13.69 -7.36 9.01
CA SER A 139 -12.74 -8.28 9.60
C SER A 139 -11.82 -8.79 8.49
N GLU A 140 -10.58 -8.31 8.43
CA GLU A 140 -9.56 -8.92 7.59
C GLU A 140 -9.21 -10.25 8.26
N SER A 141 -9.81 -11.33 7.78
CA SER A 141 -9.49 -12.70 8.15
C SER A 141 -8.05 -12.98 7.70
N MET A 142 -7.12 -12.99 8.66
CA MET A 142 -5.79 -13.56 8.48
C MET A 142 -5.97 -15.07 8.31
N SER A 143 -6.00 -15.55 7.07
CA SER A 143 -5.86 -16.98 6.78
C SER A 143 -4.36 -17.27 6.81
N SER A 144 -3.89 -17.75 7.96
CA SER A 144 -2.56 -18.33 8.10
C SER A 144 -2.55 -19.69 7.41
N GLU A 145 -1.88 -19.80 6.27
CA GLU A 145 -1.43 -21.10 5.78
C GLU A 145 -0.07 -21.36 6.45
N GLU A 146 -0.09 -22.26 7.43
CA GLU A 146 1.10 -22.81 8.08
C GLU A 146 1.17 -24.31 7.74
N VAL A 147 2.39 -24.76 7.41
CA VAL A 147 2.91 -26.12 7.18
C VAL A 147 2.83 -26.67 5.75
#